data_AF-A0A829QCC7-F1
#
_entry.id   AF-A0A829QCC7-F1
#
_cell.length_a   1.000
_cell.length_b   1.000
_cell.length_c   1.000
_cell.angle_alpha   90.00
_cell.angle_beta   90.00
_cell.angle_gamma   90.00
#
_symmetry.space_group_name_H-M   'P 1'
#
loop_
_entity.id
_entity.type
_entity.pdbx_description
1 polymer ?
#
loop_
_entity_poly.entity_id
_entity_poly.type
_entity_poly.pdbx_seq_one_letter_code
_entity_poly.pdbx_strand_id
1 'polypeptide(L)'
;MPIGALRLVADITLDELAVGIAEILTVKQGREATPPSRGTLSAIESGRRGASAELLSAIEEFFQLPAGTITTTYRPRPKARFAA
;
A
#
# COMPACT_ATOMS: atom_id res chain seq x y z
N MET A 1 -1.43 -2.23 -11.93
CA MET A 1 -2.81 -1.73 -11.71
C MET A 1 -2.84 -0.72 -10.57
N PRO A 2 -3.67 0.35 -10.60
CA PRO A 2 -3.83 1.27 -9.46
C PRO A 2 -4.54 0.61 -8.28
N ILE A 3 -3.95 0.68 -7.08
CA ILE A 3 -4.50 0.03 -5.87
C ILE A 3 -5.91 0.52 -5.56
N GLY A 4 -6.18 1.83 -5.69
CA GLY A 4 -7.51 2.39 -5.41
C GLY A 4 -8.60 1.86 -6.35
N ALA A 5 -8.26 1.58 -7.61
CA ALA A 5 -9.23 0.98 -8.55
C ALA A 5 -9.56 -0.47 -8.15
N LEU A 6 -8.55 -1.26 -7.77
CA LEU A 6 -8.74 -2.63 -7.27
C LEU A 6 -9.65 -2.64 -6.04
N ARG A 7 -9.35 -1.78 -5.07
CA ARG A 7 -10.12 -1.67 -3.83
C ARG A 7 -11.59 -1.33 -4.08
N LEU A 8 -11.86 -0.38 -4.97
CA LEU A 8 -13.24 0.03 -5.29
C LEU A 8 -14.03 -1.06 -6.03
N VAL A 9 -13.40 -1.80 -6.94
CA VAL A 9 -14.05 -2.91 -7.65
C VAL A 9 -14.31 -4.09 -6.71
N ALA A 10 -13.43 -4.32 -5.75
CA ALA A 10 -13.58 -5.35 -4.73
C ALA A 10 -14.54 -4.96 -3.57
N ASP A 11 -15.07 -3.73 -3.58
CA ASP A 11 -15.89 -3.16 -2.49
C ASP A 11 -15.23 -3.24 -1.10
N ILE A 12 -13.92 -3.00 -1.05
CA ILE A 12 -13.12 -3.03 0.17
C ILE A 12 -12.88 -1.61 0.68
N THR A 13 -12.93 -1.40 1.98
CA THR A 13 -12.56 -0.12 2.62
C THR A 13 -11.05 -0.03 2.84
N LEU A 14 -10.54 1.19 3.04
CA LEU A 14 -9.12 1.38 3.38
C LEU A 14 -8.76 0.74 4.73
N ASP A 15 -9.72 0.70 5.66
CA ASP A 15 -9.50 0.15 6.99
C ASP A 15 -9.43 -1.39 6.95
N GLU A 16 -10.32 -2.05 6.18
CA GLU A 16 -10.25 -3.49 5.93
C GLU A 16 -8.95 -3.88 5.22
N LEU A 17 -8.55 -3.11 4.21
CA LEU A 17 -7.27 -3.32 3.54
C LEU A 17 -6.09 -3.18 4.51
N ALA A 18 -6.12 -2.19 5.40
CA ALA A 18 -5.07 -2.01 6.40
C ALA A 18 -4.94 -3.21 7.35
N VAL A 19 -6.08 -3.74 7.82
CA VAL A 19 -6.12 -4.92 8.69
C VAL A 19 -5.59 -6.14 7.95
N GLY A 20 -6.08 -6.43 6.73
CA GLY A 20 -5.62 -7.59 5.96
C GLY A 20 -4.13 -7.54 5.61
N ILE A 21 -3.58 -6.36 5.31
CA ILE A 21 -2.13 -6.19 5.13
C ILE A 21 -1.37 -6.53 6.42
N ALA A 22 -1.86 -6.07 7.57
CA ALA A 22 -1.20 -6.36 8.85
C ALA A 22 -1.19 -7.86 9.14
N GLU A 23 -2.31 -8.54 8.94
CA GLU A 23 -2.43 -10.00 9.11
C GLU A 23 -1.44 -10.76 8.22
N ILE A 24 -1.40 -10.43 6.92
CA ILE A 24 -0.47 -11.03 5.95
C ILE A 24 0.99 -10.81 6.37
N LEU A 25 1.34 -9.59 6.78
CA LEU A 25 2.70 -9.26 7.21
C LEU A 25 3.07 -9.94 8.53
N THR A 26 2.12 -10.07 9.47
CA THR A 26 2.33 -10.80 10.71
C THR A 26 2.69 -12.26 10.44
N VAL A 27 1.95 -12.92 9.54
CA VAL A 27 2.22 -14.30 9.12
C VAL A 27 3.59 -14.42 8.45
N LYS A 28 3.90 -13.52 7.50
CA LYS A 28 5.16 -13.57 6.73
C LYS A 28 6.40 -13.29 7.58
N GLN A 29 6.29 -12.39 8.55
CA GLN A 29 7.43 -11.97 9.38
C GLN A 29 7.57 -12.80 10.66
N GLY A 30 6.56 -13.59 11.03
CA GLY A 30 6.54 -14.35 12.29
C GLY A 30 6.49 -13.45 13.53
N ARG A 31 6.06 -12.19 13.39
CA ARG A 31 5.92 -11.21 14.48
C ARG A 31 4.79 -10.25 14.15
N GLU A 32 4.16 -9.70 15.18
CA GLU A 32 3.07 -8.74 15.01
C GLU A 32 3.50 -7.53 14.16
N ALA A 33 2.76 -7.30 13.06
CA ALA A 33 2.92 -6.17 12.18
C ALA A 33 1.87 -5.10 12.49
N THR A 34 2.28 -3.85 12.60
CA THR A 34 1.35 -2.74 12.78
C THR A 34 0.65 -2.41 11.46
N PRO A 35 -0.70 -2.30 11.44
CA PRO A 35 -1.42 -1.90 10.25
C PRO A 35 -0.97 -0.53 9.71
N PRO A 36 -0.85 -0.36 8.38
CA PRO A 36 -0.66 0.96 7.81
C PRO A 36 -1.88 1.83 8.12
N SER A 37 -1.65 3.11 8.47
CA SER A 37 -2.78 4.01 8.72
C SER A 37 -3.62 4.24 7.44
N ARG A 38 -4.92 4.53 7.61
CA ARG A 38 -5.80 4.93 6.51
C ARG A 38 -5.24 6.08 5.68
N GLY A 39 -4.61 7.07 6.34
CA GLY A 39 -3.95 8.19 5.66
C GLY A 39 -2.75 7.75 4.82
N THR A 40 -1.98 6.76 5.28
CA THR A 40 -0.88 6.16 4.53
C THR A 40 -1.39 5.48 3.25
N LEU A 41 -2.42 4.64 3.36
CA LEU A 41 -3.00 3.95 2.21
C LEU A 41 -3.62 4.94 1.22
N SER A 42 -4.35 5.95 1.71
CA SER A 42 -4.90 7.03 0.88
C SER A 42 -3.81 7.81 0.12
N ALA A 43 -2.67 8.10 0.77
CA ALA A 43 -1.54 8.76 0.12
C ALA A 43 -0.87 7.89 -0.96
N ILE A 44 -0.85 6.56 -0.76
CA ILE A 44 -0.37 5.60 -1.75
C ILE A 44 -1.34 5.52 -2.94
N GLU A 45 -2.64 5.34 -2.71
CA GLU A 45 -3.66 5.27 -3.76
C GLU A 45 -3.69 6.52 -4.64
N SER A 46 -3.48 7.69 -4.03
CA SER A 46 -3.45 8.98 -4.73
C SER A 46 -2.08 9.33 -5.35
N GLY A 47 -1.08 8.44 -5.25
CA GLY A 47 0.26 8.66 -5.80
C GLY A 47 1.07 9.74 -5.09
N ARG A 48 0.59 10.26 -3.95
CA ARG A 48 1.31 11.26 -3.13
C ARG A 48 2.50 10.65 -2.38
N ARG A 49 2.50 9.32 -2.20
CA ARG A 49 3.56 8.56 -1.55
C ARG A 49 3.79 7.25 -2.30
N GLY A 50 5.03 6.77 -2.31
CA GLY A 50 5.34 5.40 -2.70
C GLY A 50 5.02 4.39 -1.59
N ALA A 51 5.12 3.11 -1.93
CA ALA A 51 4.99 1.98 -1.01
C ALA A 51 6.30 1.17 -1.02
N SER A 52 6.59 0.48 0.09
CA SER A 52 7.69 -0.49 0.11
C SER A 52 7.33 -1.72 -0.72
N ALA A 53 8.34 -2.45 -1.21
CA ALA A 53 8.13 -3.71 -1.93
C ALA A 53 7.34 -4.72 -1.08
N GLU A 54 7.61 -4.77 0.23
CA GLU A 54 6.89 -5.60 1.18
C GLU A 54 5.40 -5.24 1.28
N LEU A 55 5.07 -3.96 1.37
CA LEU A 55 3.68 -3.50 1.41
C LEU A 55 2.95 -3.83 0.10
N LEU A 56 3.62 -3.66 -1.05
CA LEU A 56 3.05 -4.04 -2.35
C LEU A 56 2.79 -5.53 -2.44
N SER A 57 3.74 -6.36 -1.98
CA SER A 57 3.57 -7.81 -1.95
C SER A 57 2.39 -8.23 -1.06
N ALA A 58 2.20 -7.58 0.09
CA ALA A 58 1.05 -7.86 0.95
C ALA A 58 -0.29 -7.47 0.29
N ILE A 59 -0.33 -6.36 -0.46
CA ILE A 59 -1.53 -5.94 -1.20
C ILE A 59 -1.81 -6.91 -2.36
N GLU A 60 -0.79 -7.37 -3.07
CA GLU A 60 -0.94 -8.39 -4.12
C GLU A 60 -1.53 -9.66 -3.55
N GLU A 61 -1.02 -10.14 -2.41
CA GLU A 61 -1.52 -11.33 -1.73
C GLU A 61 -2.95 -11.16 -1.22
N PHE A 62 -3.28 -10.00 -0.65
CA PHE A 62 -4.64 -9.67 -0.19
C PHE A 62 -5.68 -9.80 -1.32
N PHE A 63 -5.34 -9.31 -2.52
CA PHE A 63 -6.19 -9.41 -3.70
C PHE A 63 -5.97 -10.69 -4.53
N GLN A 64 -5.16 -11.64 -4.02
CA GLN A 64 -4.82 -12.88 -4.71
C GLN A 64 -4.25 -12.68 -6.12
N LEU A 65 -3.44 -11.63 -6.29
CA LEU A 65 -2.80 -11.28 -7.53
C LEU A 65 -1.40 -11.93 -7.63
N PRO A 66 -0.94 -12.23 -8.86
CA PRO A 66 0.46 -12.62 -9.07
C PRO A 66 1.43 -11.56 -8.57
N ALA A 67 2.57 -12.00 -8.02
CA ALA A 67 3.63 -11.11 -7.57
C ALA A 67 4.10 -10.17 -8.70
N GLY A 68 4.24 -8.88 -8.40
CA GLY A 68 4.63 -7.84 -9.37
C GLY A 68 3.48 -7.25 -10.20
N THR A 69 2.23 -7.68 -9.99
CA THR A 69 1.04 -7.11 -10.67
C THR A 69 0.80 -5.64 -10.28
N ILE A 70 1.11 -5.28 -9.04
CA ILE A 70 0.93 -3.92 -8.52
C ILE A 70 2.26 -3.18 -8.62
N THR A 71 2.42 -2.43 -9.70
CA THR A 71 3.53 -1.50 -9.88
C THR A 71 3.13 -0.09 -9.42
N THR A 72 4.00 0.59 -8.69
CA THR A 72 3.83 2.01 -8.33
C THR A 72 4.71 2.88 -9.22
N THR A 73 4.12 3.83 -9.94
CA THR A 73 4.84 4.90 -10.64
C THR A 73 5.02 6.10 -9.72
N TYR A 74 5.59 5.89 -8.52
CA TYR A 74 5.84 6.98 -7.59
C TYR A 74 6.95 7.89 -8.14
N ARG A 75 6.62 9.16 -8.37
CA ARG A 75 7.59 10.22 -8.65
C ARG A 75 7.79 11.05 -7.37
N PRO A 76 8.97 10.99 -6.73
CA PRO A 76 9.25 11.82 -5.57
C PRO A 76 9.00 13.30 -5.88
N ARG A 77 8.29 14.00 -4.98
CA ARG A 77 8.08 15.44 -5.13
C ARG A 77 9.43 16.15 -4.95
N PRO A 78 9.82 17.10 -5.82
CA PRO A 78 11.04 17.88 -5.61
C PRO A 78 10.99 18.54 -4.24
N LYS A 79 12.02 18.33 -3.42
CA LYS A 79 12.15 19.03 -2.14
C LYS A 79 12.22 20.52 -2.47
N ALA A 80 11.33 21.32 -1.88
CA ALA A 80 11.51 22.77 -1.89
C ALA A 80 12.90 23.03 -1.28
N ARG A 81 13.81 23.60 -2.06
CA ARG A 81 15.06 24.12 -1.51
C ARG A 81 14.64 25.21 -0.53
N PHE A 82 14.92 25.00 0.75
CA PHE A 82 14.91 26.10 1.69
C PHE A 82 15.96 27.10 1.17
N ALA A 83 15.53 28.31 0.81
CA ALA A 83 16.45 29.41 0.55
C ALA A 83 17.13 29.72 1.88
N ALA A 84 18.46 29.56 1.92
CA ALA A 84 19.31 29.95 3.04
C ALA A 84 19.51 31.46 3.04
#